data_AF-A0AAW9IJN2-F1
#
_entry.id   AF-A0AAW9IJN2-F1
#
_cell.length_a   1.000
_cell.length_b   1.000
_cell.length_c   1.000
_cell.angle_alpha   90.00
_cell.angle_beta   90.00
_cell.angle_gamma   90.00
#
_symmetry.space_group_name_H-M   'P 1'
#
loop_
_entity.id
_entity.type
_entity.pdbx_description
1 polymer ?
#
loop_
_entity_poly.entity_id
_entity_poly.type
_entity_poly.pdbx_seq_one_letter_code
_entity_poly.pdbx_strand_id
1 'polypeptide(L)'
;NIQEAVIHIVDSNADEPILNEYSLELNEDIYKFLHRHIEKCFKDEELKYAIFNPERNIVKELVHDYLNGIDDNLINLSQELARQLFIIMKANVNIPSCDLIVISLITDQGPMIGILKMDYVKNFTHQVEFIENKIGIGIVPQSAGLTASSQRIQKAAFIKPIRENQAYNLMVIDKQKKSKEEEAYGANYFVSNFLGCSIVNNERDMTKTFLKATENWTRSNIVE
;
A
#
# COMPACT_ATOMS: atom_id res chain seq x y z
N ASN A 1 12.01 -10.72 7.68
CA ASN A 1 12.35 -11.73 6.67
C ASN A 1 11.16 -11.92 5.74
N ILE A 2 11.36 -11.86 4.42
CA ILE A 2 10.29 -12.14 3.45
C ILE A 2 10.25 -13.65 3.22
N GLN A 3 9.11 -14.29 3.46
CA GLN A 3 8.93 -15.72 3.19
C GLN A 3 8.48 -15.94 1.74
N GLU A 4 7.42 -15.24 1.35
CA GLU A 4 6.81 -15.34 0.03
C GLU A 4 6.23 -13.98 -0.36
N ALA A 5 6.11 -13.73 -1.66
CA ALA A 5 5.47 -12.55 -2.19
C ALA A 5 4.71 -12.88 -3.48
N VAL A 6 3.56 -12.24 -3.68
CA VAL A 6 2.76 -12.34 -4.91
C VAL A 6 2.42 -10.92 -5.37
N ILE A 7 2.45 -10.70 -6.67
CA ILE A 7 2.12 -9.41 -7.31
C ILE A 7 0.90 -9.57 -8.22
N HIS A 8 0.03 -8.57 -8.25
CA HIS A 8 -1.13 -8.49 -9.12
C HIS A 8 -1.20 -7.13 -9.80
N ILE A 9 -1.77 -7.06 -11.00
CA ILE A 9 -2.07 -5.79 -11.67
C ILE A 9 -3.55 -5.48 -11.42
N VAL A 10 -3.79 -4.33 -10.80
CA VAL A 10 -5.14 -3.85 -10.47
C VAL A 10 -5.36 -2.53 -11.20
N ASP A 11 -6.01 -2.59 -12.36
CA ASP A 11 -6.29 -1.42 -13.21
C ASP A 11 -7.77 -1.05 -13.18
N SER A 12 -8.11 0.15 -12.73
CA SER A 12 -9.51 0.61 -12.67
C SER A 12 -10.18 0.74 -14.04
N ASN A 13 -9.40 0.85 -15.12
CA ASN A 13 -9.89 0.92 -16.49
C ASN A 13 -10.16 -0.46 -17.11
N ALA A 14 -9.64 -1.53 -16.53
CA ALA A 14 -9.88 -2.89 -17.01
C ALA A 14 -11.25 -3.41 -16.53
N ASP A 15 -11.74 -4.46 -17.19
CA ASP A 15 -12.96 -5.16 -16.78
C ASP A 15 -12.72 -6.08 -15.58
N GLU A 16 -11.51 -6.63 -15.47
CA GLU A 16 -11.08 -7.52 -14.39
C GLU A 16 -9.60 -7.27 -13.99
N PRO A 17 -9.19 -7.58 -12.74
CA PRO A 17 -7.80 -7.51 -12.34
C PRO A 17 -7.00 -8.66 -12.94
N ILE A 18 -5.73 -8.42 -13.28
CA ILE A 18 -4.84 -9.51 -13.74
C ILE A 18 -4.20 -10.13 -12.50
N LEU A 19 -4.64 -11.35 -12.23
CA LEU A 19 -4.22 -12.12 -11.06
C LEU A 19 -3.08 -13.05 -11.42
N ASN A 20 -2.06 -13.06 -10.59
CA ASN A 20 -0.91 -13.92 -10.76
C ASN A 20 -1.19 -15.25 -10.05
N GLU A 21 -0.81 -16.34 -10.68
CA GLU A 21 -1.05 -17.70 -10.21
C GLU A 21 0.20 -18.32 -9.59
N TYR A 22 1.30 -17.56 -9.51
CA TYR A 22 2.59 -18.02 -9.00
C TYR A 22 3.18 -17.03 -8.00
N SER A 23 3.88 -17.55 -6.99
CA SER A 23 4.72 -16.74 -6.11
C SER A 23 5.92 -16.17 -6.88
N LEU A 24 6.35 -14.97 -6.49
CA LEU A 24 7.54 -14.33 -7.03
C LEU A 24 8.79 -15.15 -6.69
N GLU A 25 9.68 -15.32 -7.67
CA GLU A 25 11.02 -15.83 -7.41
C GLU A 25 11.84 -14.76 -6.67
N LEU A 26 12.07 -14.96 -5.38
CA LEU A 26 12.79 -14.03 -4.51
C LEU A 26 14.31 -14.13 -4.70
N ASN A 27 14.80 -13.83 -5.89
CA ASN A 27 16.24 -13.65 -6.12
C ASN A 27 16.77 -12.43 -5.34
N GLU A 28 18.10 -12.27 -5.30
CA GLU A 28 18.72 -11.22 -4.49
C GLU A 28 18.19 -9.81 -4.78
N ASP A 29 17.99 -9.48 -6.05
CA ASP A 29 17.59 -8.13 -6.46
C ASP A 29 16.12 -7.85 -6.12
N ILE A 30 15.24 -8.82 -6.38
CA ILE A 30 13.81 -8.73 -6.04
C ILE A 30 13.63 -8.68 -4.53
N TYR A 31 14.35 -9.53 -3.79
CA TYR A 31 14.32 -9.53 -2.33
C TYR A 31 14.79 -8.18 -1.78
N LYS A 32 15.93 -7.65 -2.25
CA LYS A 32 16.45 -6.33 -1.83
C LYS A 32 15.48 -5.21 -2.17
N PHE A 33 14.81 -5.28 -3.33
CA PHE A 33 13.79 -4.33 -3.75
C PHE A 33 12.60 -4.30 -2.79
N LEU A 34 11.97 -5.45 -2.54
CA LEU A 34 10.83 -5.55 -1.63
C LEU A 34 11.22 -5.17 -0.20
N HIS A 35 12.35 -5.68 0.29
CA HIS A 35 12.84 -5.39 1.62
C HIS A 35 13.04 -3.89 1.84
N ARG A 36 13.61 -3.17 0.87
CA ARG A 36 13.80 -1.72 0.95
C ARG A 36 12.47 -0.97 1.05
N HIS A 37 11.45 -1.40 0.31
CA HIS A 37 10.12 -0.78 0.39
C HIS A 37 9.44 -1.05 1.74
N ILE A 38 9.53 -2.27 2.25
CA ILE A 38 8.99 -2.67 3.56
C ILE A 38 9.67 -1.87 4.67
N GLU A 39 11.00 -1.82 4.67
CA GLU A 39 11.79 -1.05 5.64
C GLU A 39 11.42 0.43 5.63
N LYS A 40 11.24 1.01 4.43
CA LYS A 40 10.77 2.40 4.29
C LYS A 40 9.37 2.61 4.86
N CYS A 41 8.47 1.63 4.72
CA CYS A 41 7.14 1.73 5.31
C CYS A 41 7.20 1.67 6.84
N PHE A 42 7.97 0.76 7.41
CA PHE A 42 8.13 0.68 8.87
C PHE A 42 8.79 1.92 9.47
N LYS A 43 9.69 2.57 8.73
CA LYS A 43 10.33 3.83 9.12
C LYS A 43 9.51 5.07 8.71
N ASP A 44 8.36 4.90 8.08
CA ASP A 44 7.57 6.03 7.61
C ASP A 44 6.92 6.76 8.78
N GLU A 45 6.96 8.07 8.71
CA GLU A 45 6.43 8.95 9.74
C GLU A 45 4.91 9.01 9.80
N GLU A 46 4.24 8.63 8.70
CA GLU A 46 2.79 8.54 8.58
C GLU A 46 2.29 7.09 8.78
N LEU A 47 3.16 6.17 9.22
CA LEU A 47 2.75 4.84 9.68
C LEU A 47 1.98 4.97 10.99
N LYS A 48 0.73 4.49 11.01
CA LYS A 48 -0.16 4.53 12.16
C LYS A 48 -0.51 3.13 12.63
N TYR A 49 -0.79 2.97 13.92
CA TYR A 49 -1.35 1.74 14.45
C TYR A 49 -2.87 1.72 14.26
N ALA A 50 -3.43 0.55 13.96
CA ALA A 50 -4.85 0.39 13.75
C ALA A 50 -5.36 -0.96 14.27
N ILE A 51 -6.67 -1.01 14.49
CA ILE A 51 -7.39 -2.21 14.92
C ILE A 51 -8.52 -2.48 13.93
N PHE A 52 -8.67 -3.73 13.50
CA PHE A 52 -9.85 -4.12 12.71
C PHE A 52 -11.12 -3.81 13.48
N ASN A 53 -12.13 -3.33 12.76
CA ASN A 53 -13.42 -3.07 13.38
C ASN A 53 -14.13 -4.41 13.72
N PRO A 54 -15.14 -4.38 14.61
CA PRO A 54 -15.89 -5.58 14.97
C PRO A 54 -16.68 -6.18 13.81
N GLU A 55 -17.06 -5.37 12.82
CA GLU A 55 -17.83 -5.82 11.66
C GLU A 55 -17.06 -6.84 10.82
N ARG A 56 -17.82 -7.59 10.00
CA ARG A 56 -17.24 -8.50 9.02
C ARG A 56 -16.49 -7.72 7.96
N ASN A 57 -15.30 -8.19 7.63
CA ASN A 57 -14.47 -7.66 6.56
C ASN A 57 -13.69 -8.82 5.94
N ILE A 58 -13.73 -8.94 4.62
CA ILE A 58 -13.15 -10.06 3.89
C ILE A 58 -11.62 -10.08 4.06
N VAL A 59 -10.95 -8.92 3.99
CA VAL A 59 -9.50 -8.82 4.20
C VAL A 59 -9.10 -9.31 5.59
N LYS A 60 -9.84 -8.92 6.63
CA LYS A 60 -9.66 -9.37 8.01
C LYS A 60 -9.76 -10.89 8.14
N GLU A 61 -10.84 -11.47 7.63
CA GLU A 61 -11.13 -12.91 7.75
C GLU A 61 -10.03 -13.74 7.05
N LEU A 62 -9.73 -13.43 5.79
CA LEU A 62 -8.74 -14.18 5.00
C LEU A 62 -7.33 -14.10 5.57
N VAL A 63 -6.88 -12.90 5.96
CA VAL A 63 -5.54 -12.73 6.53
C VAL A 63 -5.45 -13.42 7.89
N HIS A 64 -6.52 -13.44 8.68
CA HIS A 64 -6.54 -14.13 9.95
C HIS A 64 -6.48 -15.66 9.78
N ASP A 65 -7.25 -16.20 8.83
CA ASP A 65 -7.24 -17.63 8.51
C ASP A 65 -5.84 -18.07 8.07
N TYR A 66 -5.19 -17.29 7.20
CA TYR A 66 -3.81 -17.54 6.79
C TYR A 66 -2.82 -17.51 7.96
N LEU A 67 -2.87 -16.45 8.78
CA LEU A 67 -1.94 -16.25 9.89
C LEU A 67 -2.13 -17.24 11.06
N ASN A 68 -3.28 -17.91 11.13
CA ASN A 68 -3.55 -18.98 12.09
C ASN A 68 -3.29 -20.38 11.52
N GLY A 69 -2.90 -20.50 10.25
CA GLY A 69 -2.65 -21.78 9.59
C GLY A 69 -3.92 -22.57 9.27
N ILE A 70 -5.06 -21.90 9.12
CA ILE A 70 -6.30 -22.51 8.59
C ILE A 70 -6.19 -22.66 7.07
N ASP A 71 -5.56 -21.67 6.43
CA ASP A 71 -5.11 -21.70 5.03
C ASP A 71 -3.61 -21.39 5.03
N ASP A 72 -2.84 -21.99 4.13
CA ASP A 72 -1.42 -21.75 3.95
C ASP A 72 -1.07 -21.24 2.54
N ASN A 73 -2.09 -21.03 1.69
CA ASN A 73 -1.91 -20.63 0.31
C ASN A 73 -1.92 -19.10 0.16
N LEU A 74 -0.72 -18.51 0.11
CA LEU A 74 -0.55 -17.06 -0.10
C LEU A 74 -1.13 -16.59 -1.44
N ILE A 75 -1.08 -17.43 -2.48
CA ILE A 75 -1.59 -17.08 -3.82
C ILE A 75 -3.09 -16.85 -3.73
N ASN A 76 -3.86 -17.79 -3.18
CA ASN A 76 -5.32 -17.65 -3.02
C ASN A 76 -5.68 -16.42 -2.18
N LEU A 77 -5.00 -16.24 -1.04
CA LEU A 77 -5.16 -15.05 -0.19
C LEU A 77 -4.93 -13.78 -1.01
N SER A 78 -3.79 -13.68 -1.69
CA SER A 78 -3.39 -12.48 -2.44
C SER A 78 -4.33 -12.14 -3.59
N GLN A 79 -4.84 -13.16 -4.28
CA GLN A 79 -5.82 -13.00 -5.36
C GLN A 79 -7.12 -12.40 -4.85
N GLU A 80 -7.63 -12.90 -3.71
CA GLU A 80 -8.86 -12.37 -3.14
C GLU A 80 -8.67 -10.95 -2.61
N LEU A 81 -7.52 -10.64 -1.99
CA LEU A 81 -7.18 -9.25 -1.62
C LEU A 81 -7.15 -8.32 -2.84
N ALA A 82 -6.61 -8.77 -3.97
CA ALA A 82 -6.61 -8.01 -5.21
C ALA A 82 -8.02 -7.79 -5.78
N ARG A 83 -8.89 -8.80 -5.72
CA ARG A 83 -10.30 -8.68 -6.13
C ARG A 83 -11.05 -7.67 -5.26
N GLN A 84 -10.86 -7.72 -3.94
CA GLN A 84 -11.48 -6.76 -3.02
C GLN A 84 -11.03 -5.33 -3.30
N LEU A 85 -9.73 -5.12 -3.55
CA LEU A 85 -9.22 -3.80 -3.93
C LEU A 85 -9.78 -3.33 -5.28
N PHE A 86 -9.84 -4.24 -6.27
CA PHE A 86 -10.39 -3.95 -7.59
C PHE A 86 -11.85 -3.49 -7.54
N ILE A 87 -12.70 -4.16 -6.75
CA ILE A 87 -14.11 -3.78 -6.59
C ILE A 87 -14.22 -2.33 -6.05
N ILE A 88 -13.41 -1.98 -5.06
CA ILE A 88 -13.37 -0.62 -4.49
C ILE A 88 -12.90 0.39 -5.55
N MET A 89 -11.91 0.02 -6.36
CA MET A 89 -11.40 0.87 -7.45
C MET A 89 -12.42 1.07 -8.57
N LYS A 90 -13.23 0.07 -8.91
CA LYS A 90 -14.33 0.22 -9.88
C LYS A 90 -15.44 1.14 -9.37
N ALA A 91 -15.70 1.12 -8.06
CA ALA A 91 -16.68 2.01 -7.43
C ALA A 91 -16.18 3.47 -7.32
N ASN A 92 -14.86 3.71 -7.38
CA ASN A 92 -14.28 5.04 -7.31
C ASN A 92 -13.12 5.20 -8.31
N VAL A 93 -13.44 5.76 -9.48
CA VAL A 93 -12.52 5.98 -10.60
C VAL A 93 -11.33 6.92 -10.28
N ASN A 94 -11.40 7.67 -9.17
CA ASN A 94 -10.30 8.53 -8.74
C ASN A 94 -9.16 7.74 -8.07
N ILE A 95 -9.41 6.47 -7.73
CA ILE A 95 -8.37 5.60 -7.18
C ILE A 95 -7.44 5.15 -8.33
N PRO A 96 -6.13 5.46 -8.25
CA PRO A 96 -5.21 5.14 -9.34
C PRO A 96 -4.95 3.63 -9.44
N SER A 97 -4.78 3.17 -10.67
CA SER A 97 -4.27 1.84 -11.01
C SER A 97 -2.91 1.57 -10.37
N CYS A 98 -2.66 0.32 -10.01
CA CYS A 98 -1.48 -0.06 -9.25
C CYS A 98 -1.11 -1.52 -9.47
N ASP A 99 0.13 -1.83 -9.13
CA ASP A 99 0.51 -3.19 -8.78
C ASP A 99 0.25 -3.41 -7.28
N LEU A 100 -0.48 -4.47 -6.94
CA LEU A 100 -0.70 -4.88 -5.57
C LEU A 100 0.27 -6.00 -5.23
N ILE A 101 1.15 -5.76 -4.26
CA ILE A 101 2.07 -6.80 -3.75
C ILE A 101 1.60 -7.26 -2.38
N VAL A 102 1.37 -8.56 -2.24
CA VAL A 102 1.03 -9.22 -0.97
C VAL A 102 2.22 -10.07 -0.55
N ILE A 103 2.65 -9.93 0.71
CA ILE A 103 3.93 -10.44 1.19
C ILE A 103 3.73 -11.15 2.52
N SER A 104 4.16 -12.40 2.61
CA SER A 104 4.26 -13.12 3.89
C SER A 104 5.60 -12.78 4.56
N LEU A 105 5.53 -12.29 5.80
CA LEU A 105 6.67 -11.76 6.55
C LEU A 105 6.80 -12.45 7.89
N ILE A 106 8.06 -12.70 8.30
CA ILE A 106 8.39 -13.00 9.69
C ILE A 106 9.22 -11.85 10.23
N THR A 107 8.73 -11.22 11.30
CA THR A 107 9.36 -10.09 11.99
C THR A 107 9.72 -10.50 13.42
N ASP A 108 10.39 -9.61 14.15
CA ASP A 108 10.59 -9.72 15.60
C ASP A 108 9.26 -9.74 16.38
N GLN A 109 8.21 -9.13 15.82
CA GLN A 109 6.85 -9.11 16.37
C GLN A 109 6.00 -10.33 15.94
N GLY A 110 6.60 -11.30 15.23
CA GLY A 110 5.94 -12.51 14.73
C GLY A 110 5.57 -12.47 13.24
N PRO A 111 4.75 -13.43 12.79
CA PRO A 111 4.31 -13.51 11.39
C PRO A 111 3.35 -12.36 11.05
N MET A 112 3.43 -11.86 9.82
CA MET A 112 2.58 -10.77 9.32
C MET A 112 2.31 -10.93 7.82
N ILE A 113 1.18 -10.38 7.38
CA ILE A 113 0.91 -10.12 5.96
C ILE A 113 1.13 -8.65 5.67
N GLY A 114 2.04 -8.36 4.74
CA GLY A 114 2.24 -7.05 4.15
C GLY A 114 1.41 -6.90 2.88
N ILE A 115 0.72 -5.77 2.73
CA ILE A 115 0.00 -5.38 1.52
C ILE A 115 0.58 -4.04 1.08
N LEU A 116 1.16 -4.00 -0.12
CA LEU A 116 1.77 -2.80 -0.70
C LEU A 116 1.00 -2.42 -1.96
N LYS A 117 0.35 -1.25 -1.94
CA LYS A 117 -0.28 -0.67 -3.13
C LYS A 117 0.72 0.21 -3.87
N MET A 118 1.23 -0.26 -4.99
CA MET A 118 2.26 0.38 -5.81
C MET A 118 1.64 1.11 -7.00
N ASP A 119 1.20 2.34 -6.77
CA ASP A 119 0.58 3.19 -7.81
C ASP A 119 1.53 3.42 -8.99
N TYR A 120 1.01 3.36 -10.21
CA TYR A 120 1.81 3.67 -11.38
C TYR A 120 2.29 5.12 -11.36
N VAL A 121 3.58 5.28 -11.60
CA VAL A 121 4.19 6.60 -11.77
C VAL A 121 4.62 6.75 -13.20
N LYS A 122 4.18 7.85 -13.83
CA LYS A 122 4.64 8.24 -15.16
C LYS A 122 6.13 8.47 -15.09
N ASN A 123 6.89 7.53 -15.63
CA ASN A 123 8.32 7.66 -15.80
C ASN A 123 8.61 8.03 -17.25
N PHE A 124 9.81 8.54 -17.51
CA PHE A 124 10.29 8.83 -18.86
C PHE A 124 11.56 8.03 -19.09
N THR A 125 11.68 7.40 -20.25
CA THR A 125 12.90 6.72 -20.68
C THR A 125 13.40 7.35 -21.97
N HIS A 126 14.68 7.13 -22.28
CA HIS A 126 15.24 7.54 -23.56
C HIS A 126 14.84 6.51 -24.63
N GLN A 127 14.48 7.00 -25.81
CA GLN A 127 14.30 6.17 -26.99
C GLN A 127 15.36 6.54 -28.01
N VAL A 128 16.09 5.55 -28.49
CA VAL A 128 17.06 5.72 -29.57
C VAL A 128 16.37 5.37 -30.87
N GLU A 129 16.30 6.33 -31.78
CA GLU A 129 15.76 6.14 -33.12
C GLU A 129 16.85 6.41 -34.16
N PHE A 130 16.76 5.74 -35.30
CA PHE A 130 17.68 5.94 -36.40
C PHE A 130 16.91 6.56 -37.57
N ILE A 131 17.06 7.87 -37.77
CA ILE A 131 16.34 8.63 -38.80
C ILE A 131 17.39 9.22 -39.75
N GLU A 132 17.21 9.00 -41.06
CA GLU A 132 18.11 9.52 -42.11
C GLU A 132 19.60 9.24 -41.87
N ASN A 133 19.92 8.01 -41.45
CA ASN A 133 21.29 7.58 -41.17
C ASN A 133 21.98 8.32 -40.00
N LYS A 134 21.19 8.95 -39.13
CA LYS A 134 21.66 9.64 -37.91
C LYS A 134 20.98 9.04 -36.69
N ILE A 135 21.70 9.06 -35.57
CA ILE A 135 21.17 8.67 -34.26
C ILE A 135 20.37 9.86 -33.70
N GLY A 136 19.08 9.67 -33.50
CA GLY A 136 18.22 10.54 -32.71
C GLY A 136 17.99 9.94 -31.32
N ILE A 137 18.06 10.76 -30.28
CA ILE A 137 17.73 10.36 -28.91
C ILE A 137 16.56 11.23 -28.45
N GLY A 138 15.41 10.60 -28.21
CA GLY A 138 14.19 11.23 -27.74
C GLY A 138 13.84 10.82 -26.30
N ILE A 139 12.85 11.50 -25.73
CA ILE A 139 12.29 11.16 -24.41
C ILE A 139 10.87 10.65 -24.63
N VAL A 140 10.56 9.45 -24.14
CA VAL A 140 9.21 8.87 -24.23
C VAL A 140 8.67 8.46 -22.86
N PRO A 141 7.36 8.61 -22.63
CA PRO A 141 6.73 8.17 -21.39
C PRO A 141 6.71 6.64 -21.31
N GLN A 142 7.04 6.11 -20.13
CA GLN A 142 6.88 4.71 -19.75
C GLN A 142 5.78 4.62 -18.69
N SER A 143 4.61 4.15 -19.11
CA SER A 143 3.36 4.24 -18.35
C SER A 143 3.14 3.13 -17.32
N ALA A 144 3.94 2.06 -17.34
CA ALA A 144 3.70 0.81 -16.58
C ALA A 144 4.93 0.34 -15.78
N GLY A 145 5.77 1.27 -15.32
CA GLY A 145 6.88 0.93 -14.45
C GLY A 145 6.43 0.78 -13.00
N LEU A 146 6.86 -0.30 -12.34
CA LEU A 146 6.77 -0.42 -10.88
C LEU A 146 7.39 0.82 -10.21
N THR A 147 6.81 1.24 -9.09
CA THR A 147 7.33 2.35 -8.28
C THR A 147 8.83 2.17 -8.04
N ALA A 148 9.64 3.17 -8.43
CA ALA A 148 11.08 3.08 -8.28
C ALA A 148 11.45 2.86 -6.81
N SER A 149 12.54 2.13 -6.55
CA SER A 149 12.95 1.76 -5.18
C SER A 149 13.19 2.96 -4.25
N SER A 150 13.38 4.16 -4.79
CA SER A 150 13.51 5.42 -4.07
C SER A 150 12.17 5.96 -3.54
N GLN A 151 11.08 5.73 -4.25
CA GLN A 151 9.77 6.31 -3.96
C GLN A 151 9.11 5.65 -2.76
N ARG A 152 8.40 6.48 -1.97
CA ARG A 152 7.66 6.01 -0.80
C ARG A 152 6.28 5.53 -1.24
N ILE A 153 5.91 4.38 -0.71
CA ILE A 153 4.57 3.82 -0.89
C ILE A 153 3.57 4.74 -0.17
N GLN A 154 2.47 5.03 -0.86
CA GLN A 154 1.42 5.93 -0.34
C GLN A 154 0.40 5.16 0.50
N LYS A 155 0.17 3.90 0.16
CA LYS A 155 -0.80 3.01 0.81
C LYS A 155 -0.19 1.64 1.07
N ALA A 156 -0.07 1.28 2.34
CA ALA A 156 0.48 0.00 2.77
C ALA A 156 -0.17 -0.45 4.08
N ALA A 157 -0.28 -1.76 4.27
CA ALA A 157 -0.76 -2.34 5.51
C ALA A 157 0.13 -3.52 5.92
N PHE A 158 0.35 -3.68 7.22
CA PHE A 158 1.00 -4.83 7.81
C PHE A 158 0.09 -5.38 8.90
N ILE A 159 -0.41 -6.58 8.68
CA ILE A 159 -1.44 -7.21 9.50
C ILE A 159 -0.81 -8.35 10.30
N LYS A 160 -1.05 -8.37 11.60
CA LYS A 160 -0.58 -9.40 12.54
C LYS A 160 -1.75 -10.26 13.03
N PRO A 161 -1.49 -11.48 13.55
CA PRO A 161 -2.54 -12.32 14.12
C PRO A 161 -3.25 -11.58 15.25
N ILE A 162 -4.58 -11.65 15.26
CA ILE A 162 -5.41 -11.13 16.35
C ILE A 162 -5.23 -12.06 17.54
N ARG A 163 -4.76 -11.51 18.67
CA ARG A 163 -4.63 -12.20 19.95
C ARG A 163 -5.29 -11.38 21.05
N GLU A 164 -5.61 -12.01 22.17
CA GLU A 164 -6.16 -11.32 23.34
C GLU A 164 -5.20 -10.24 23.85
N ASN A 165 -5.76 -9.14 24.38
CA ASN A 165 -5.03 -8.00 24.97
C ASN A 165 -4.07 -7.26 24.02
N GLN A 166 -4.26 -7.34 22.70
CA GLN A 166 -3.50 -6.52 21.76
C GLN A 166 -4.11 -5.13 21.59
N ALA A 167 -3.31 -4.09 21.81
CA ALA A 167 -3.73 -2.69 21.58
C ALA A 167 -3.98 -2.38 20.10
N TYR A 168 -3.32 -3.09 19.18
CA TYR A 168 -3.48 -2.94 17.74
C TYR A 168 -3.12 -4.25 17.02
N ASN A 169 -3.70 -4.46 15.84
CA ASN A 169 -3.43 -5.62 14.97
C ASN A 169 -3.10 -5.25 13.52
N LEU A 170 -3.00 -3.96 13.20
CA LEU A 170 -2.48 -3.47 11.93
C LEU A 170 -1.50 -2.31 12.15
N MET A 171 -0.56 -2.18 11.21
CA MET A 171 0.19 -0.96 10.96
C MET A 171 -0.16 -0.49 9.55
N VAL A 172 -0.65 0.74 9.41
CA VAL A 172 -1.22 1.24 8.15
C VAL A 172 -0.61 2.57 7.76
N ILE A 173 -0.28 2.70 6.49
CA ILE A 173 0.02 3.97 5.81
C ILE A 173 -1.14 4.24 4.87
N ASP A 174 -1.79 5.40 5.01
CA ASP A 174 -2.77 5.90 4.05
C ASP A 174 -2.54 7.41 3.84
N LYS A 175 -1.57 7.73 2.98
CA LYS A 175 -1.25 9.12 2.65
C LYS A 175 -2.30 9.67 1.71
N GLN A 176 -2.97 10.72 2.17
CA GLN A 176 -3.90 11.49 1.36
C GLN A 176 -3.14 12.59 0.61
N LYS A 177 -3.47 12.80 -0.67
CA LYS A 177 -2.98 13.97 -1.42
C LYS A 177 -3.69 15.21 -0.87
N LYS A 178 -2.93 16.21 -0.45
CA LYS A 178 -3.46 17.50 0.03
C LYS A 178 -3.93 18.36 -1.15
N SER A 179 -5.02 18.01 -1.82
CA SER A 179 -5.73 18.96 -2.70
C SER A 179 -6.82 19.65 -1.88
N LYS A 180 -6.88 20.98 -1.98
CA LYS A 180 -7.78 21.85 -1.20
C LYS A 180 -9.27 21.75 -1.58
N GLU A 181 -9.65 20.93 -2.56
CA GLU A 181 -11.03 20.86 -3.08
C GLU A 181 -11.68 19.47 -3.02
N GLU A 182 -11.06 18.50 -2.37
CA GLU A 182 -11.65 17.16 -2.25
C GLU A 182 -11.56 16.66 -0.81
N GLU A 183 -12.41 17.20 0.07
CA GLU A 183 -13.05 16.39 1.13
C GLU A 183 -13.99 15.35 0.48
N ALA A 184 -13.49 14.63 -0.52
CA ALA A 184 -14.28 13.79 -1.39
C ALA A 184 -14.38 12.40 -0.79
N TYR A 185 -15.63 11.95 -0.68
CA TYR A 185 -16.07 10.57 -0.64
C TYR A 185 -15.03 9.63 -1.29
N GLY A 186 -14.19 8.98 -0.48
CA GLY A 186 -13.16 8.06 -0.98
C GLY A 186 -11.72 8.31 -0.51
N ALA A 187 -11.38 9.42 0.14
CA ALA A 187 -10.00 9.65 0.60
C ALA A 187 -9.46 8.58 1.59
N ASN A 188 -10.35 7.92 2.33
CA ASN A 188 -10.05 6.87 3.32
C ASN A 188 -10.40 5.46 2.83
N TYR A 189 -10.54 5.22 1.52
CA TYR A 189 -10.97 3.91 1.01
C TYR A 189 -10.07 2.76 1.50
N PHE A 190 -8.77 3.02 1.69
CA PHE A 190 -7.82 1.98 2.05
C PHE A 190 -8.02 1.52 3.50
N VAL A 191 -8.15 2.48 4.43
CA VAL A 191 -8.40 2.19 5.86
C VAL A 191 -9.83 1.70 6.10
N SER A 192 -10.83 2.42 5.58
CA SER A 192 -12.22 2.20 5.94
C SER A 192 -12.90 1.11 5.11
N ASN A 193 -12.71 1.12 3.79
CA ASN A 193 -13.47 0.23 2.90
C ASN A 193 -12.72 -1.06 2.62
N PHE A 194 -11.41 -0.97 2.37
CA PHE A 194 -10.57 -2.13 2.06
C PHE A 194 -10.21 -2.90 3.33
N LEU A 195 -9.52 -2.26 4.27
CA LEU A 195 -9.07 -2.91 5.51
C LEU A 195 -10.20 -3.03 6.55
N GLY A 196 -11.18 -2.14 6.57
CA GLY A 196 -12.22 -2.15 7.60
C GLY A 196 -11.66 -1.97 9.01
N CYS A 197 -10.72 -1.03 9.18
CA CYS A 197 -10.04 -0.78 10.45
C CYS A 197 -10.14 0.66 10.91
N SER A 198 -9.93 0.87 12.22
CA SER A 198 -9.87 2.18 12.86
C SER A 198 -8.47 2.46 13.39
N ILE A 199 -8.01 3.71 13.20
CA ILE A 199 -6.71 4.15 13.71
C ILE A 199 -6.74 4.21 15.25
N VAL A 200 -5.70 3.67 15.88
CA VAL A 200 -5.48 3.73 17.32
C VAL A 200 -4.58 4.93 17.61
N ASN A 201 -5.08 5.87 18.40
CA ASN A 201 -4.30 7.02 18.84
C ASN A 201 -3.23 6.56 19.83
N ASN A 202 -1.95 6.75 19.48
CA ASN A 202 -0.83 6.55 20.39
C ASN A 202 -0.21 7.90 20.79
N GLU A 203 0.61 7.91 21.85
CA GLU A 203 1.22 9.14 22.37
C GLU A 203 2.06 9.91 21.33
N ARG A 204 2.75 9.18 20.45
CA ARG A 204 3.54 9.77 19.35
C ARG A 204 2.64 10.52 18.37
N ASP A 205 1.52 9.92 17.98
CA ASP A 205 0.56 10.50 17.04
C ASP A 205 -0.20 11.66 17.67
N MET A 206 -0.54 11.57 18.96
CA MET A 206 -1.12 12.68 19.73
C MET A 206 -0.17 13.88 19.76
N THR A 207 1.11 13.64 20.06
CA THR A 207 2.14 14.70 20.11
C THR A 207 2.32 15.36 18.75
N LYS A 208 2.41 14.56 17.66
CA LYS A 208 2.47 15.09 16.29
C LYS A 208 1.24 15.90 15.92
N THR A 209 0.06 15.42 16.26
CA THR A 209 -1.21 16.10 15.95
C THR A 209 -1.30 17.42 16.68
N PHE A 210 -0.93 17.44 17.97
CA PHE A 210 -0.87 18.66 18.78
C PHE A 210 0.12 19.69 18.23
N LEU A 211 1.34 19.25 17.85
CA LEU A 211 2.34 20.12 17.23
C LEU A 211 1.83 20.71 15.91
N LYS A 212 1.33 19.87 14.99
CA LYS A 212 0.76 20.34 13.71
C LYS A 212 -0.41 21.31 13.92
N ALA A 213 -1.29 21.04 14.89
CA ALA A 213 -2.40 21.94 15.21
C ALA A 213 -1.91 23.29 15.74
N THR A 214 -0.89 23.28 16.61
CA THR A 214 -0.27 24.50 17.17
C THR A 214 0.44 25.31 16.09
N GLU A 215 1.20 24.66 15.21
CA GLU A 215 1.87 25.31 14.07
C GLU A 215 0.85 25.95 13.11
N ASN A 216 -0.22 25.22 12.77
CA ASN A 216 -1.28 25.73 11.90
C ASN A 216 -2.03 26.90 12.53
N TRP A 217 -2.35 26.81 13.83
CA TRP A 217 -2.99 27.90 14.58
C TRP A 217 -2.10 29.14 14.61
N THR A 218 -0.81 28.97 14.88
CA THR A 218 0.19 30.05 14.90
C THR A 218 0.26 30.74 13.54
N ARG A 219 0.40 29.97 12.44
CA ARG A 219 0.43 30.52 11.07
C ARG A 219 -0.85 31.24 10.65
N SER A 220 -2.00 30.89 11.23
CA SER A 220 -3.28 31.47 10.86
C SER A 220 -3.66 32.71 11.69
N ASN A 221 -3.07 32.87 12.89
CA ASN A 221 -3.44 33.92 13.83
C ASN A 221 -2.32 34.91 14.14
N ILE A 222 -1.07 34.60 13.76
CA ILE A 222 0.03 35.57 13.80
C ILE A 222 0.19 36.12 12.38
N VAL A 223 -0.42 37.28 12.15
CA VAL A 223 -0.17 38.14 11.00
C VAL A 223 0.79 39.22 11.49
N GLU A 224 1.97 39.33 10.88
CA GLU A 224 2.78 40.57 10.96
C GLU A 224 2.15 41.65 10.09
#